data_AF-A0A937PGB2-F1
#
_entry.id   AF-A0A937PGB2-F1
#
_cell.length_a   1.000
_cell.length_b   1.000
_cell.length_c   1.000
_cell.angle_alpha   90.00
_cell.angle_beta   90.00
_cell.angle_gamma   90.00
#
_symmetry.space_group_name_H-M   'P 1'
#
loop_
_entity.id
_entity.type
_entity.pdbx_description
1 polymer ?
#
loop_
_entity_poly.entity_id
_entity_poly.type
_entity_poly.pdbx_seq_one_letter_code
_entity_poly.pdbx_strand_id
1 'polypeptide(L)'
;MMGSKVNIGKIIREQRKSMTLSLSQLSKISGVSVSHLGRIEQGERQPSTRTLQKIAKPLAFDLYELLVMAGHLLPDPSTFSREERDKLMAELNTLLERVASDSTRIKEIINRLMLSK
;
A
#
# COMPACT_ATOMS: atom_id res chain seq x y z
N MET A 1 6.67 -2.17 10.80
CA MET A 1 6.21 -0.94 10.09
C MET A 1 5.62 -1.32 8.72
N MET A 2 4.52 -2.07 8.68
CA MET A 2 3.74 -2.28 7.44
C MET A 2 2.69 -1.18 7.35
N GLY A 3 2.89 -0.25 6.44
CA GLY A 3 2.03 0.93 6.31
C GLY A 3 2.76 2.23 6.05
N SER A 4 3.96 2.22 5.44
CA SER A 4 4.30 3.36 4.59
C SER A 4 3.30 3.33 3.45
N LYS A 5 2.28 4.19 3.49
CA LYS A 5 1.33 4.41 2.40
C LYS A 5 2.17 4.68 1.15
N VAL A 6 2.41 3.65 0.34
CA VAL A 6 3.18 3.75 -0.88
C VAL A 6 2.47 4.80 -1.72
N ASN A 7 3.14 5.93 -1.95
CA ASN A 7 2.53 6.98 -2.74
C ASN A 7 2.59 6.52 -4.20
N ILE A 8 1.51 5.89 -4.64
CA ILE A 8 1.35 5.39 -6.01
C ILE A 8 1.60 6.48 -7.05
N GLY A 9 1.27 7.74 -6.74
CA GLY A 9 1.57 8.89 -7.59
C GLY A 9 3.07 9.08 -7.83
N LYS A 10 3.88 8.97 -6.76
CA LYS A 10 5.34 9.03 -6.85
C LYS A 10 5.89 7.87 -7.70
N ILE A 11 5.40 6.65 -7.52
CA ILE A 11 5.80 5.49 -8.32
C ILE A 11 5.47 5.70 -9.80
N ILE A 12 4.24 6.13 -10.12
CA ILE A 12 3.82 6.42 -11.49
C ILE A 12 4.73 7.48 -12.12
N ARG A 13 5.07 8.54 -11.38
CA ARG A 13 5.99 9.60 -11.83
C ARG A 13 7.39 9.07 -12.11
N GLU A 14 7.93 8.27 -11.20
CA GLU A 14 9.28 7.70 -11.33
C GLU A 14 9.36 6.76 -12.53
N GLN A 15 8.37 5.87 -12.69
CA GLN A 15 8.30 4.97 -13.84
C GLN A 15 8.13 5.72 -15.16
N ARG A 16 7.26 6.74 -15.20
CA ARG A 16 7.10 7.55 -16.41
C ARG A 16 8.43 8.20 -16.80
N LYS A 17 9.18 8.72 -15.83
CA LYS A 17 10.48 9.36 -16.05
C LYS A 17 11.57 8.36 -16.44
N SER A 18 11.59 7.16 -15.87
CA SER A 18 12.56 6.11 -16.26
C SER A 18 12.38 5.69 -17.72
N MET A 19 11.14 5.73 -18.22
CA MET A 19 10.80 5.51 -19.62
C MET A 19 10.97 6.75 -20.51
N THR A 20 11.50 7.86 -19.99
CA THR A 20 11.69 9.14 -20.70
C THR A 20 10.40 9.76 -21.27
N LEU A 21 9.24 9.39 -20.72
CA LEU A 21 7.95 9.91 -21.17
C LEU A 21 7.64 11.26 -20.49
N SER A 22 7.21 12.25 -21.26
CA SER A 22 6.53 13.43 -20.72
C SER A 22 5.10 13.10 -20.27
N LEU A 23 4.50 13.94 -19.42
CA LEU A 23 3.08 13.81 -19.05
C LEU A 23 2.15 13.88 -20.29
N SER A 24 2.49 14.71 -21.27
CA SER A 24 1.75 14.84 -22.54
C SER A 24 1.81 13.55 -23.36
N GLN A 25 2.99 12.94 -23.48
CA GLN A 25 3.16 11.65 -24.16
C GLN A 25 2.38 10.54 -23.46
N LEU A 26 2.49 10.42 -22.13
CA LEU A 26 1.70 9.44 -21.36
C LEU A 26 0.19 9.67 -21.55
N SER A 27 -0.25 10.92 -21.55
CA SER A 27 -1.65 11.27 -21.79
C SER A 27 -2.13 10.80 -23.16
N LYS A 28 -1.34 11.06 -24.20
CA LYS A 28 -1.66 10.66 -25.58
C LYS A 28 -1.80 9.14 -25.73
N ILE A 29 -0.91 8.36 -25.11
CA ILE A 29 -0.91 6.89 -25.26
C ILE A 29 -1.88 6.17 -24.31
N SER A 30 -2.20 6.76 -23.15
CA SER A 30 -3.13 6.16 -22.17
C SER A 30 -4.58 6.63 -22.35
N GLY A 31 -4.81 7.75 -23.04
CA GLY A 31 -6.12 8.38 -23.11
C GLY A 31 -6.63 8.91 -21.76
N VAL A 32 -5.72 9.23 -20.82
CA VAL A 32 -5.98 9.93 -19.56
C VAL A 32 -5.47 11.35 -19.71
N SER A 33 -6.24 12.37 -19.29
CA SER A 33 -5.83 13.76 -19.50
C SER A 33 -4.56 14.13 -18.73
N VAL A 34 -3.73 15.00 -19.32
CA VAL A 34 -2.49 15.53 -18.72
C VAL A 34 -2.74 16.08 -17.32
N SER A 35 -3.80 16.88 -17.15
CA SER A 35 -4.17 17.46 -15.85
C SER A 35 -4.50 16.38 -14.80
N HIS A 36 -5.19 15.30 -15.19
CA HIS A 36 -5.51 14.22 -14.26
C HIS A 36 -4.25 13.43 -13.87
N LEU A 37 -3.39 13.11 -14.83
CA LEU A 37 -2.10 12.44 -14.58
C LEU A 37 -1.20 13.29 -13.67
N GLY A 38 -1.12 14.60 -13.90
CA GLY A 38 -0.33 15.51 -13.06
C GLY A 38 -0.78 15.50 -11.60
N ARG A 39 -2.09 15.60 -11.36
CA ARG A 39 -2.67 15.54 -10.00
C ARG A 39 -2.46 14.18 -9.33
N ILE A 40 -2.49 13.09 -10.10
CA ILE A 40 -2.16 11.75 -9.58
C ILE A 40 -0.69 11.71 -9.15
N GLU A 41 0.24 12.15 -10.01
CA GLU A 41 1.68 12.12 -9.72
C GLU A 41 2.11 13.02 -8.54
N GLN A 42 1.33 14.07 -8.27
CA GLN A 42 1.51 14.94 -7.10
C GLN A 42 0.86 14.37 -5.82
N GLY A 43 0.09 13.28 -5.94
CA GLY A 43 -0.65 12.68 -4.82
C GLY A 43 -1.93 13.43 -4.44
N GLU A 44 -2.36 14.42 -5.22
CA GLU A 44 -3.60 15.19 -4.99
C GLU A 44 -4.85 14.37 -5.29
N ARG A 45 -4.72 13.34 -6.12
CA ARG A 45 -5.82 12.45 -6.51
C ARG A 45 -5.39 10.99 -6.48
N GLN A 46 -6.23 10.15 -5.87
CA GLN A 46 -6.06 8.71 -5.93
C GLN A 46 -6.59 8.19 -7.28
N PRO A 47 -5.77 7.44 -8.05
CA PRO A 47 -6.20 6.92 -9.33
C PRO A 47 -7.26 5.82 -9.15
N SER A 48 -8.31 5.84 -9.98
CA SER A 48 -9.29 4.75 -10.02
C SER A 48 -8.75 3.53 -10.76
N THR A 49 -9.37 2.36 -10.55
CA THR A 49 -9.06 1.12 -11.28
C THR A 49 -9.04 1.33 -12.79
N ARG A 50 -10.01 2.07 -13.34
CA ARG A 50 -10.08 2.37 -14.78
C ARG A 50 -8.91 3.23 -15.26
N THR A 51 -8.47 4.20 -14.46
CA THR A 51 -7.27 4.99 -14.77
C THR A 51 -6.03 4.12 -14.71
N LEU A 52 -5.89 3.26 -13.69
CA LEU A 52 -4.77 2.33 -13.55
C LEU A 52 -4.68 1.35 -14.73
N GLN A 53 -5.82 0.77 -15.15
CA GLN A 53 -5.92 -0.06 -16.37
C GLN A 53 -5.39 0.66 -17.61
N LYS A 54 -5.76 1.93 -17.79
CA LYS A 54 -5.35 2.74 -18.94
C LYS A 54 -3.86 3.06 -18.95
N ILE A 55 -3.23 3.23 -17.79
CA ILE A 55 -1.81 3.63 -17.69
C ILE A 55 -0.86 2.44 -17.48
N ALA A 56 -1.34 1.27 -17.04
CA ALA A 56 -0.51 0.10 -16.74
C ALA A 56 0.36 -0.30 -17.94
N LYS A 57 -0.26 -0.60 -19.08
CA LYS A 57 0.46 -0.99 -20.30
C LYS A 57 1.38 0.14 -20.82
N PRO A 58 0.94 1.41 -20.94
CA PRO A 58 1.83 2.53 -21.27
C PRO A 58 3.07 2.70 -20.39
N LEU A 59 2.98 2.32 -19.11
CA LEU A 59 4.07 2.42 -18.13
C LEU A 59 4.80 1.10 -17.93
N ALA A 60 4.50 0.08 -18.74
CA ALA A 60 5.04 -1.27 -18.63
C ALA A 60 4.88 -1.90 -17.23
N PHE A 61 3.77 -1.60 -16.55
CA PHE A 61 3.37 -2.27 -15.32
C PHE A 61 2.47 -3.46 -15.62
N ASP A 62 2.64 -4.51 -14.83
CA ASP A 62 1.57 -5.48 -14.64
C ASP A 62 0.38 -4.81 -13.94
N LEU A 63 -0.83 -5.09 -14.42
CA LEU A 63 -2.04 -4.44 -13.91
C LEU A 63 -2.35 -4.90 -12.47
N TYR A 64 -2.16 -6.18 -12.17
CA TYR A 64 -2.47 -6.71 -10.85
C TYR A 64 -1.53 -6.10 -9.81
N GLU A 65 -0.22 -6.08 -10.09
CA GLU A 65 0.76 -5.43 -9.21
C GLU A 65 0.44 -3.95 -8.98
N LEU A 66 0.10 -3.22 -10.04
CA LEU A 66 -0.25 -1.80 -9.94
C LEU A 66 -1.50 -1.55 -9.09
N LEU A 67 -2.49 -2.44 -9.18
CA LEU A 67 -3.71 -2.38 -8.36
C LEU A 67 -3.44 -2.68 -6.88
N VAL A 68 -2.55 -3.65 -6.60
CA VAL A 68 -2.10 -3.95 -5.23
C VAL A 68 -1.34 -2.76 -4.64
N MET A 69 -0.36 -2.20 -5.38
CA MET A 69 0.39 -1.02 -4.95
C MET A 69 -0.50 0.20 -4.69
N ALA A 70 -1.58 0.35 -5.47
CA ALA A 70 -2.55 1.43 -5.31
C ALA A 70 -3.57 1.20 -4.17
N GLY A 71 -3.56 0.01 -3.55
CA GLY A 71 -4.48 -0.39 -2.48
C GLY A 71 -5.89 -0.76 -2.95
N HIS A 72 -6.08 -1.06 -4.24
CA HIS A 72 -7.36 -1.53 -4.78
C HIS A 72 -7.54 -3.05 -4.64
N LEU A 73 -6.44 -3.78 -4.46
CA LEU A 73 -6.43 -5.22 -4.22
C LEU A 73 -5.52 -5.54 -3.04
N LEU A 74 -5.84 -6.65 -2.37
CA LEU A 74 -4.92 -7.27 -1.43
C LEU A 74 -3.98 -8.21 -2.20
N PRO A 75 -2.69 -8.29 -1.82
CA PRO A 75 -1.79 -9.28 -2.38
C PRO A 75 -2.30 -10.69 -2.06
N ASP A 76 -2.12 -11.60 -3.02
CA ASP A 76 -2.47 -13.01 -2.83
C ASP A 76 -1.52 -13.64 -1.79
N PRO A 77 -2.03 -14.22 -0.68
CA PRO A 77 -1.22 -14.86 0.34
C PRO A 77 -0.26 -15.95 -0.19
N SER A 78 -0.58 -16.54 -1.35
CA SER A 78 0.25 -17.55 -2.01
C SER A 78 1.47 -16.99 -2.75
N THR A 79 1.47 -15.68 -3.06
CA THR A 79 2.61 -15.01 -3.72
C THR A 79 3.78 -14.71 -2.78
N PHE A 80 3.57 -14.82 -1.47
CA PHE A 80 4.64 -14.65 -0.49
C PHE A 80 5.53 -15.89 -0.45
N SER A 81 6.84 -15.67 -0.52
CA SER A 81 7.83 -16.74 -0.30
C SER A 81 7.63 -17.38 1.08
N ARG A 82 8.15 -18.60 1.24
CA ARG A 82 8.08 -19.30 2.53
C ARG A 82 8.79 -18.49 3.61
N GLU A 83 9.94 -17.91 3.27
CA GLU A 83 10.74 -17.05 4.13
C GLU A 83 9.97 -15.78 4.57
N GLU A 84 9.26 -15.12 3.66
CA GLU A 84 8.43 -13.96 3.99
C GLU A 84 7.28 -14.32 4.92
N ARG A 85 6.60 -15.45 4.66
CA ARG A 85 5.51 -15.93 5.52
C ARG A 85 6.02 -16.25 6.93
N ASP A 86 7.13 -16.95 7.05
CA ASP A 86 7.73 -17.28 8.34
C ASP A 86 8.09 -16.01 9.12
N LYS A 87 8.63 -14.99 8.44
CA LYS A 87 8.94 -13.69 9.04
C LYS A 87 7.68 -12.94 9.49
N LEU A 88 6.63 -12.91 8.67
CA LEU A 88 5.34 -12.30 9.03
C LEU A 88 4.72 -12.99 10.24
N MET A 89 4.75 -14.31 10.28
CA MET A 89 4.20 -15.10 11.39
C MET A 89 4.97 -14.85 12.69
N ALA A 90 6.29 -14.71 12.63
CA ALA A 90 7.10 -14.34 13.79
C ALA A 90 6.77 -12.93 14.30
N GLU A 91 6.60 -11.95 13.39
CA GLU A 91 6.19 -10.58 13.74
C GLU A 91 4.78 -10.57 14.37
N LEU A 92 3.84 -11.35 13.80
CA LEU A 92 2.48 -11.49 14.32
C LEU A 92 2.47 -12.10 15.73
N ASN A 93 3.20 -13.20 15.96
CA ASN A 93 3.30 -13.82 17.28
C ASN A 93 3.84 -12.85 18.32
N THR A 94 4.89 -12.10 17.97
CA THR A 94 5.46 -11.07 18.84
C THR A 94 4.42 -9.98 19.19
N LEU A 95 3.60 -9.55 18.23
CA LEU A 95 2.54 -8.57 18.48
C LEU A 95 1.43 -9.14 19.36
N LEU A 96 1.02 -10.40 19.15
CA LEU A 96 0.00 -11.06 19.96
C LEU A 96 0.43 -11.22 21.41
N GLU A 97 1.69 -11.59 21.65
CA GLU A 97 2.25 -11.67 23.01
C GLU A 97 2.20 -10.33 23.73
N ARG A 98 2.53 -9.23 23.02
CA ARG A 98 2.47 -7.87 23.57
C ARG A 98 1.04 -7.48 23.94
N VAL A 99 0.07 -7.73 23.04
CA VAL A 99 -1.35 -7.45 23.31
C VAL A 99 -1.87 -8.27 24.49
N ALA A 100 -1.50 -9.55 24.59
CA ALA A 100 -1.89 -10.42 25.69
C ALA A 100 -1.30 -9.95 27.04
N SER A 101 -0.02 -9.53 27.04
CA SER A 101 0.65 -8.94 28.20
C SER A 101 -0.04 -7.64 28.64
N ASP A 102 -0.34 -6.75 27.70
CA ASP A 102 -1.00 -5.48 27.98
C ASP A 102 -2.42 -5.71 28.56
N SER A 103 -3.17 -6.66 28.02
CA SER A 103 -4.49 -7.04 28.55
C SER A 103 -4.40 -7.54 30.00
N THR A 104 -3.39 -8.36 30.31
CA THR A 104 -3.16 -8.88 31.67
C THR A 104 -2.81 -7.75 32.64
N ARG A 105 -1.93 -6.84 32.21
CA ARG A 105 -1.53 -5.67 32.99
C ARG A 105 -2.71 -4.73 33.26
N ILE A 106 -3.57 -4.51 32.27
CA ILE A 106 -4.80 -3.72 32.43
C ILE A 106 -5.73 -4.37 33.48
N LYS A 107 -5.95 -5.69 33.42
CA LYS A 107 -6.77 -6.41 34.40
C LYS A 107 -6.21 -6.28 35.82
N GLU A 108 -4.90 -6.39 35.99
CA GLU A 108 -4.27 -6.21 37.31
C GLU A 108 -4.46 -4.80 37.87
N ILE A 109 -4.31 -3.77 37.03
CA ILE A 109 -4.52 -2.38 37.44
C ILE A 109 -5.97 -2.18 37.90
N ILE A 110 -6.94 -2.68 37.12
CA ILE A 110 -8.37 -2.61 37.48
C ILE A 110 -8.61 -3.32 38.82
N ASN A 111 -8.07 -4.52 39.02
CA ASN A 111 -8.27 -5.27 40.26
C ASN A 111 -7.69 -4.53 41.48
N ARG A 112 -6.50 -3.93 41.35
CA ARG A 112 -5.89 -3.13 42.43
C ARG A 112 -6.72 -1.88 42.77
N LEU A 113 -7.31 -1.21 41.78
CA LEU A 113 -8.19 -0.06 41.98
C LEU A 113 -9.53 -0.45 42.63
N MET A 114 -10.04 -1.66 42.34
CA MET A 114 -11.30 -2.16 42.91
C MET A 114 -11.14 -2.66 44.35
N LEU A 115 -9.96 -3.18 44.72
CA LEU A 115 -9.64 -3.67 46.06
C LEU A 115 -9.17 -2.56 47.03
N SER A 116 -8.96 -1.32 46.55
CA SER A 116 -8.55 -0.18 47.37
C SER A 116 -9.72 0.68 47.89
N LYS A 117 -10.94 0.11 47.95
CA LYS A 117 -12.13 0.72 48.57
C LYS A 117 -12.49 0.03 49.88
#